data_AF-A0A9D6YXY5-F1
#
_entry.id   AF-A0A9D6YXY5-F1
#
_cell.length_a   1.000
_cell.length_b   1.000
_cell.length_c   1.000
_cell.angle_alpha   90.00
_cell.angle_beta   90.00
_cell.angle_gamma   90.00
#
_symmetry.space_group_name_H-M   'P 1'
#
loop_
_entity.id
_entity.type
_entity.pdbx_description
1 polymer ?
#
loop_
_entity_poly.entity_id
_entity_poly.type
_entity_poly.pdbx_seq_one_letter_code
_entity_poly.pdbx_strand_id
1 'polypeptide(L)' 'MTVINVKLTAKELELLTSLASDQLFRREFIDPKMPGHTADASSITLGKNLVSRLRALANPGAAARTANGKSAG' A
#
# COMPACT_ATOMS: atom_id res chain seq x y z
N MET A 1 14.08 -3.47 15.45
CA MET A 1 12.75 -3.37 14.83
C MET A 1 11.90 -4.50 15.40
N THR A 2 10.78 -4.19 16.06
CA THR A 2 9.89 -5.20 16.62
C THR A 2 8.94 -5.70 15.53
N VAL A 3 8.79 -7.01 15.39
CA VAL A 3 7.90 -7.63 14.40
C VAL A 3 6.60 -8.05 15.08
N ILE A 4 5.47 -7.77 14.44
CA ILE A 4 4.13 -8.18 14.90
C ILE A 4 3.56 -9.16 13.89
N ASN A 5 3.13 -10.34 14.36
CA ASN A 5 2.48 -11.35 13.54
C ASN A 5 0.95 -11.23 13.66
N VAL A 6 0.25 -11.26 12.52
CA VAL A 6 -1.22 -11.26 12.46
C VAL A 6 -1.72 -12.44 11.64
N LYS A 7 -2.86 -13.02 12.03
CA LYS A 7 -3.56 -14.05 11.25
C LYS A 7 -4.75 -13.40 10.56
N LEU A 8 -4.78 -13.46 9.24
CA LEU A 8 -5.84 -12.91 8.39
C LEU A 8 -6.22 -13.96 7.35
N THR A 9 -7.49 -14.00 7.00
CA THR A 9 -7.96 -14.65 5.77
C THR A 9 -7.50 -13.85 4.56
N ALA A 10 -7.50 -14.49 3.38
CA ALA A 10 -7.17 -13.79 2.13
C ALA A 10 -8.08 -12.58 1.86
N LYS A 11 -9.38 -12.70 2.17
CA LYS A 11 -10.36 -11.62 2.00
C LYS A 11 -10.12 -10.46 2.96
N GLU A 12 -9.78 -10.74 4.21
CA GLU A 12 -9.43 -9.69 5.17
C GLU A 12 -8.17 -8.94 4.77
N LEU A 13 -7.16 -9.67 4.27
CA LEU A 13 -5.93 -9.05 3.75
C LEU A 13 -6.21 -8.19 2.52
N GLU A 14 -7.05 -8.64 1.59
CA GLU A 14 -7.48 -7.88 0.42
C GLU A 14 -8.22 -6.59 0.83
N LEU A 15 -9.21 -6.70 1.72
CA LEU A 15 -9.96 -5.55 2.25
C LEU A 15 -9.02 -4.56 2.96
N LEU A 16 -8.16 -5.05 3.86
CA LEU A 16 -7.20 -4.22 4.58
C LEU A 16 -6.26 -3.48 3.61
N THR A 17 -5.81 -4.16 2.57
CA THR A 17 -4.95 -3.58 1.53
C THR A 17 -5.68 -2.45 0.79
N SER A 18 -6.96 -2.64 0.45
CA SER A 18 -7.77 -1.60 -0.19
C SER A 18 -7.93 -0.38 0.72
N LEU A 19 -8.37 -0.59 1.97
CA LEU A 19 -8.57 0.48 2.94
C LEU A 19 -7.28 1.27 3.21
N ALA A 20 -6.14 0.57 3.36
CA ALA A 20 -4.85 1.22 3.55
C ALA A 20 -4.43 2.04 2.32
N SER A 21 -4.73 1.57 1.11
CA SER A 21 -4.47 2.29 -0.14
C SER A 21 -5.29 3.58 -0.22
N ASP A 22 -6.57 3.54 0.16
CA ASP A 22 -7.45 4.71 0.14
C ASP A 22 -6.99 5.77 1.16
N GLN A 23 -6.61 5.33 2.36
CA GLN A 23 -6.06 6.24 3.37
C GLN A 23 -4.72 6.84 2.95
N LEU A 24 -3.85 6.05 2.31
CA LEU A 24 -2.58 6.57 1.79
C LEU A 24 -2.82 7.63 0.71
N PHE A 25 -3.76 7.37 -0.23
CA PHE A 25 -4.13 8.34 -1.26
C PHE A 25 -4.64 9.65 -0.64
N ARG A 26 -5.51 9.56 0.37
CA ARG A 26 -5.97 10.75 1.09
C ARG A 26 -4.82 11.52 1.72
N ARG A 27 -3.92 10.85 2.44
CA ARG A 27 -2.76 11.49 3.10
C ARG A 27 -1.80 12.12 2.11
N GLU A 28 -1.67 11.56 0.91
CA GLU A 28 -0.76 12.08 -0.12
C GLU A 28 -1.36 13.22 -0.96
N PHE A 29 -2.66 13.18 -1.26
CA PHE A 29 -3.24 14.06 -2.28
C PHE A 29 -4.37 14.96 -1.78
N ILE A 30 -5.01 14.61 -0.66
CA ILE A 30 -6.12 15.37 -0.08
C ILE A 30 -5.63 16.21 1.10
N ASP A 31 -4.98 15.57 2.07
CA ASP A 31 -4.56 16.24 3.30
C ASP A 31 -3.61 17.44 3.06
N PRO A 32 -2.68 17.43 2.07
CA PRO A 32 -1.86 18.62 1.77
C PRO A 32 -2.64 19.86 1.31
N LYS A 33 -3.92 19.72 0.94
CA LYS A 33 -4.79 20.83 0.58
C LYS A 33 -5.52 21.42 1.79
N MET A 34 -5.42 20.78 2.95
CA MET A 34 -6.06 21.25 4.18
C MET A 34 -5.20 22.32 4.87
N PRO A 35 -5.78 23.45 5.31
CA PRO A 35 -5.05 24.47 6.04
C PRO A 35 -4.35 23.89 7.28
N GLY A 36 -3.08 24.27 7.48
CA GLY A 36 -2.28 23.82 8.62
C GLY A 36 -1.75 22.37 8.53
N HIS A 37 -1.95 21.68 7.40
CA HIS A 37 -1.39 20.35 7.22
C HIS A 37 0.14 20.39 7.07
N THR A 38 0.84 19.52 7.79
CA THR A 38 2.28 19.32 7.65
C THR A 38 2.53 17.97 7.02
N ALA A 39 3.16 17.95 5.84
CA ALA A 39 3.43 16.71 5.13
C ALA A 39 4.56 15.93 5.82
N ASP A 40 4.33 14.65 6.12
CA ASP A 40 5.37 13.72 6.54
C ASP A 40 5.72 12.76 5.39
N ALA A 41 6.68 13.18 4.57
CA ALA A 41 7.16 12.42 3.42
C ALA A 41 7.71 11.03 3.81
N SER A 42 8.20 10.87 5.05
CA SER A 42 8.72 9.59 5.54
C SER A 42 7.58 8.60 5.78
N SER A 43 6.49 9.05 6.40
CA SER A 43 5.26 8.27 6.58
C SER A 43 4.61 7.90 5.24
N ILE A 44 4.58 8.81 4.26
CA ILE A 44 4.02 8.51 2.93
C ILE A 44 4.85 7.43 2.23
N THR A 45 6.18 7.55 2.25
CA THR A 45 7.09 6.55 1.67
C THR A 45 6.93 5.18 2.33
N LEU A 46 6.87 5.15 3.67
CA LEU A 46 6.64 3.92 4.41
C LEU A 46 5.29 3.29 4.06
N GLY A 47 4.23 4.11 3.96
CA GLY A 47 2.90 3.69 3.57
C GLY A 47 2.85 3.06 2.17
N LYS A 48 3.51 3.68 1.18
CA LYS A 48 3.63 3.13 -0.19
C LYS A 48 4.29 1.76 -0.19
N ASN A 49 5.40 1.62 0.52
CA ASN A 49 6.13 0.35 0.64
C ASN A 49 5.31 -0.72 1.38
N LEU A 50 4.52 -0.33 2.39
CA LEU A 50 3.63 -1.24 3.09
C LEU A 50 2.49 -1.73 2.18
N VAL A 51 1.76 -0.83 1.53
CA VAL A 51 0.65 -1.18 0.64
C VAL A 51 1.14 -2.06 -0.53
N SER A 52 2.30 -1.76 -1.10
CA SER A 52 2.92 -2.60 -2.14
C SER A 52 3.15 -4.04 -1.67
N ARG A 53 3.73 -4.22 -0.48
CA ARG A 53 3.94 -5.56 0.11
C ARG A 53 2.61 -6.26 0.42
N LEU A 54 1.62 -5.55 0.97
CA LEU A 54 0.29 -6.12 1.25
C LEU A 54 -0.40 -6.59 -0.04
N ARG A 55 -0.31 -5.84 -1.14
CA ARG A 55 -0.84 -6.25 -2.46
C ARG A 55 -0.16 -7.53 -2.97
N ALA A 56 1.16 -7.65 -2.81
CA ALA A 56 1.90 -8.84 -3.21
C ALA A 56 1.49 -10.07 -2.38
N LEU A 57 1.22 -9.89 -1.09
CA LEU A 57 0.76 -10.96 -0.19
C LEU A 57 -0.69 -11.36 -0.47
N ALA A 58 -1.57 -10.40 -0.76
CA ALA A 58 -2.98 -10.64 -1.08
C ALA A 58 -3.14 -11.34 -2.44
N ASN A 59 -2.27 -11.02 -3.40
CA ASN A 59 -2.32 -11.52 -4.77
C ASN A 59 -0.93 -11.98 -5.25
N PRO A 60 -0.43 -13.14 -4.77
CA PRO A 60 0.90 -13.64 -5.15
C PRO A 60 1.06 -13.86 -6.67
N GLY A 61 -0.03 -14.14 -7.39
CA GLY A 61 -0.02 -14.25 -8.86
C GLY A 61 0.02 -12.92 -9.65
N ALA A 62 -0.13 -11.77 -8.99
CA ALA A 62 -0.01 -10.46 -9.65
C ALA A 62 1.45 -10.01 -9.83
N ALA A 63 2.34 -10.42 -8.92
CA ALA A 63 3.77 -10.16 -9.03
C ALA A 63 4.39 -10.86 -10.26
N ALA A 64 3.92 -12.07 -10.60
CA ALA A 64 4.36 -12.78 -11.81
C ALA A 64 3.88 -12.10 -13.11
N ARG A 65 2.72 -11.44 -13.12
CA ARG A 65 2.19 -10.74 -14.30
C ARG A 65 2.87 -9.40 -14.57
N THR A 66 3.35 -8.70 -13.55
CA THR A 66 4.10 -7.45 -13.72
C THR A 66 5.53 -7.68 -14.20
N ALA A 67 6.14 -8.84 -13.90
CA ALA A 67 7.42 -9.25 -14.47
C ALA A 67 7.33 -9.61 -15.98
N ASN A 68 6.21 -10.20 -16.43
CA ASN A 68 6.02 -10.55 -17.84
C ASN A 68 5.50 -9.41 -18.74
N GLY A 69 5.02 -8.30 -18.16
CA GLY A 69 4.45 -7.17 -18.91
C GLY A 69 5.44 -6.11 -19.38
N LYS A 70 6.74 -6.21 -19.05
CA LYS A 70 7.76 -5.19 -19.36
C LYS A 70 8.65 -5.54 -20.57
N SER A 71 8.22 -6.44 -21.46
CA SER A 71 8.97 -6.80 -22.70
C SER A 71 8.28 -6.41 -24.01
N ALA A 72 7.22 -5.60 -23.98
CA ALA A 72 6.62 -5.05 -25.19
C ALA A 72 6.51 -3.53 -25.07
N GLY A 73 7.47 -2.83 -25.69
CA GLY A 73 7.55 -1.37 -25.75
C GLY A 73 8.98 -0.93 -26.05
#